data_AF-A0A6B3ISH0-F1
#
_entry.id   AF-A0A6B3ISH0-F1
#
_cell.length_a   1.000
_cell.length_b   1.000
_cell.length_c   1.000
_cell.angle_alpha   90.00
_cell.angle_beta   90.00
_cell.angle_gamma   90.00
#
_symmetry.space_group_name_H-M   'P 1'
#
loop_
_entity.id
_entity.type
_entity.pdbx_description
1 polymer ?
#
loop_
_entity_poly.entity_id
_entity_poly.type
_entity_poly.pdbx_seq_one_letter_code
_entity_poly.pdbx_strand_id
1 'polypeptide(L)'
;AVVVLPRTVEQVQHVMRTATALRVPVVPQGARTGLSGAANASDGCIVLSLVKMDRILEISPVDRIAVVEPGVINAVLSRAVNEHGLYYPPDPSSWETCTIGGNIG
;
A
#
# COMPACT_ATOMS: atom_id res chain seq x y z
N ALA A 1 14.64 12.49 8.17
CA ALA A 1 13.33 11.86 7.99
C ALA A 1 13.17 10.72 8.99
N VAL A 2 11.94 10.39 9.39
CA VAL A 2 11.61 9.20 10.20
C VAL A 2 10.68 8.29 9.40
N VAL A 3 10.76 6.97 9.61
CA VAL A 3 9.89 6.00 8.93
C VAL A 3 8.87 5.45 9.93
N VAL A 4 7.59 5.44 9.54
CA VAL A 4 6.50 4.86 10.32
C VAL A 4 5.85 3.73 9.53
N LEU A 5 5.57 2.62 10.21
CA LEU A 5 5.04 1.38 9.65
C LEU A 5 3.70 1.05 10.33
N PRO A 6 2.61 1.78 10.01
CA PRO A 6 1.30 1.50 10.58
C PRO A 6 0.79 0.12 10.16
N ARG A 7 -0.05 -0.45 11.00
CA ARG A 7 -0.78 -1.71 10.78
C ARG A 7 -2.28 -1.53 10.75
N THR A 8 -2.77 -0.34 11.11
CA THR A 8 -4.20 -0.02 11.16
C THR A 8 -4.49 1.37 10.62
N VAL A 9 -5.75 1.60 10.25
CA VAL A 9 -6.24 2.90 9.80
C VAL A 9 -6.09 3.96 10.90
N GLU A 10 -6.33 3.61 12.15
CA GLU A 10 -6.22 4.52 13.30
C GLU A 10 -4.78 5.02 13.48
N GLN A 11 -3.79 4.15 13.24
CA GLN A 11 -2.38 4.51 13.28
C GLN A 11 -2.02 5.47 12.13
N VAL A 12 -2.49 5.20 10.91
CA VAL A 12 -2.35 6.12 9.78
C VAL A 12 -2.95 7.49 10.11
N GLN A 13 -4.19 7.49 10.60
CA GLN A 13 -4.88 8.72 10.96
C GLN A 13 -4.16 9.49 12.07
N HIS A 14 -3.62 8.79 13.08
CA HIS A 14 -2.84 9.41 14.14
C HIS A 14 -1.59 10.09 13.56
N VAL A 15 -0.83 9.40 12.70
CA VAL A 15 0.35 9.97 12.04
C VAL A 15 -0.03 11.21 11.22
N MET A 16 -1.08 11.13 10.40
CA MET A 16 -1.50 12.24 9.53
C MET A 16 -1.98 13.46 10.32
N ARG A 17 -2.75 13.26 11.41
CA ARG A 17 -3.16 14.36 12.31
C ARG A 17 -1.97 15.01 12.98
N THR A 18 -1.03 14.22 13.50
CA THR A 18 0.20 14.73 14.15
C THR A 18 1.07 15.48 13.15
N ALA A 19 1.29 14.93 11.96
CA ALA A 19 2.05 15.58 10.90
C ALA A 19 1.43 16.92 10.46
N THR A 20 0.09 16.96 10.34
CA THR A 20 -0.65 18.17 10.01
C THR A 20 -0.50 19.23 11.11
N ALA A 21 -0.69 18.85 12.37
CA ALA A 21 -0.57 19.77 13.51
C ALA A 21 0.83 20.37 13.63
N LEU A 22 1.87 19.59 13.32
CA LEU A 22 3.27 20.00 13.37
C LEU A 22 3.80 20.58 12.05
N ARG A 23 2.96 20.63 11.00
CA ARG A 23 3.34 21.02 9.62
C ARG A 23 4.55 20.23 9.09
N VAL A 24 4.61 18.94 9.40
CA VAL A 24 5.65 18.02 8.92
C VAL A 24 5.18 17.39 7.61
N PRO A 25 5.99 17.42 6.54
CA PRO A 25 5.63 16.78 5.28
C PRO A 25 5.56 15.27 5.44
N VAL A 26 4.67 14.62 4.69
CA VAL A 26 4.50 13.16 4.68
C VAL A 26 4.72 12.63 3.28
N VAL A 27 5.56 11.60 3.15
CA VAL A 27 5.76 10.86 1.91
C VAL A 27 5.17 9.46 2.08
N PRO A 28 4.03 9.13 1.43
CA PRO A 28 3.50 7.77 1.45
C PRO A 28 4.40 6.83 0.65
N GLN A 29 4.58 5.60 1.14
CA GLN A 29 5.39 4.57 0.48
C GLN A 29 4.71 3.20 0.51
N GLY A 30 4.63 2.56 -0.66
CA GLY A 30 4.46 1.12 -0.80
C GLY A 30 5.81 0.39 -0.87
N ALA A 31 5.96 -0.53 -1.81
CA ALA A 31 7.21 -1.28 -2.02
C ALA A 31 8.36 -0.50 -2.69
N ARG A 32 8.12 0.76 -3.11
CA ARG A 32 9.12 1.64 -3.76
C ARG A 32 9.64 1.11 -5.11
N THR A 33 8.78 0.49 -5.90
CA THR A 33 9.09 0.01 -7.27
C THR A 33 8.91 1.08 -8.35
N GLY A 34 8.31 2.24 -7.99
CA GLY A 34 8.10 3.36 -8.92
C GLY A 34 9.41 4.07 -9.28
N LEU A 35 9.54 4.47 -10.55
CA LEU A 35 10.78 5.04 -11.11
C LEU A 35 10.80 6.58 -11.14
N SER A 36 9.70 7.24 -10.80
CA SER A 36 9.57 8.71 -10.83
C SER A 36 10.21 9.41 -9.63
N GLY A 37 10.63 8.65 -8.60
CA GLY A 37 11.16 9.21 -7.35
C GLY A 37 10.09 9.76 -6.40
N ALA A 38 8.80 9.62 -6.70
CA ALA A 38 7.69 10.10 -5.86
C ALA A 38 7.68 9.47 -4.45
N ALA A 39 8.23 8.26 -4.33
CA ALA A 39 8.38 7.57 -3.06
C ALA A 39 9.65 7.98 -2.29
N ASN A 40 10.53 8.85 -2.81
CA ASN A 40 11.77 9.20 -2.12
C ASN A 40 11.50 10.09 -0.91
N ALA A 41 12.24 9.86 0.17
CA ALA A 41 12.16 10.71 1.36
C ALA A 41 12.63 12.14 1.04
N SER A 42 11.91 13.13 1.55
CA SER A 42 12.34 14.53 1.57
C SER A 42 12.89 14.92 2.95
N ASP A 43 13.66 16.00 3.00
CA ASP A 43 14.22 16.50 4.26
C ASP A 43 13.10 16.85 5.26
N GLY A 44 13.29 16.42 6.51
CA GLY A 44 12.34 16.65 7.59
C GLY A 44 11.02 15.87 7.48
N CYS A 45 10.80 15.01 6.49
CA CYS A 45 9.52 14.31 6.33
C CYS A 45 9.33 13.10 7.25
N ILE A 46 8.06 12.73 7.39
CA ILE A 46 7.64 11.39 7.82
C ILE A 46 7.43 10.55 6.56
N VAL A 47 8.15 9.43 6.49
CA VAL A 47 7.88 8.39 5.50
C VAL A 47 6.80 7.47 6.08
N LEU A 48 5.62 7.48 5.46
CA LEU A 48 4.48 6.65 5.85
C LEU A 48 4.49 5.37 5.01
N SER A 49 5.12 4.32 5.52
CA SER A 49 5.26 3.05 4.81
C SER A 49 4.07 2.12 5.09
N LEU A 50 3.24 1.88 4.08
CA LEU A 50 2.02 1.09 4.19
C LEU A 50 2.25 -0.42 4.04
N VAL A 51 3.50 -0.87 3.90
CA VAL A 51 3.87 -2.28 3.65
C VAL A 51 3.51 -3.24 4.79
N LYS A 52 3.10 -2.74 5.95
CA LYS A 52 2.61 -3.54 7.10
C LYS A 52 1.09 -3.59 7.22
N MET A 53 0.37 -2.92 6.32
CA MET A 53 -1.07 -3.08 6.09
C MET A 53 -1.25 -3.99 4.88
N ASP A 54 -0.98 -5.28 5.05
CA ASP A 54 -0.78 -6.28 3.99
C ASP A 54 -1.84 -7.40 3.98
N ARG A 55 -3.02 -7.15 4.57
CA ARG A 55 -4.11 -8.13 4.65
C ARG A 55 -5.08 -8.02 3.47
N ILE A 56 -5.51 -9.18 2.98
CA ILE A 56 -6.74 -9.31 2.19
C ILE A 56 -7.89 -9.41 3.20
N LEU A 57 -8.84 -8.47 3.12
CA LEU A 57 -9.96 -8.36 4.05
C LEU A 57 -11.18 -9.14 3.56
N GLU A 58 -11.40 -9.17 2.24
CA GLU A 58 -12.53 -9.86 1.62
C GLU A 58 -12.20 -10.24 0.17
N ILE A 59 -12.68 -11.40 -0.27
CA ILE A 59 -12.80 -11.75 -1.69
C ILE A 59 -14.24 -12.25 -1.89
N SER A 60 -15.01 -11.57 -2.75
CA SER A 60 -16.30 -12.04 -3.26
C SER A 60 -16.12 -12.59 -4.67
N PRO A 61 -16.10 -13.93 -4.88
CA PRO A 61 -15.89 -14.49 -6.20
C PRO A 61 -17.07 -14.25 -7.16
N VAL A 62 -18.29 -14.15 -6.61
CA VAL A 62 -19.52 -13.94 -7.38
C VAL A 62 -19.54 -12.50 -7.91
N ASP A 63 -19.32 -11.52 -7.03
CA ASP A 63 -19.34 -10.11 -7.41
C ASP A 63 -18.03 -9.65 -8.06
N ARG A 64 -16.99 -10.49 -7.99
CA ARG A 64 -15.61 -10.23 -8.47
C ARG A 64 -15.01 -8.99 -7.81
N ILE A 65 -15.21 -8.89 -6.49
CA ILE A 65 -14.71 -7.80 -5.65
C ILE A 65 -13.66 -8.37 -4.69
N ALA A 66 -12.58 -7.63 -4.46
CA ALA A 66 -11.65 -7.89 -3.37
C ALA A 66 -11.45 -6.60 -2.56
N VAL A 67 -11.54 -6.70 -1.23
CA VAL A 67 -11.22 -5.62 -0.31
C VAL A 67 -9.86 -5.96 0.30
N VAL A 68 -8.90 -5.05 0.14
CA VAL A 68 -7.51 -5.28 0.55
C VAL A 68 -6.93 -4.06 1.23
N GLU A 69 -5.98 -4.29 2.13
CA GLU A 69 -5.14 -3.23 2.65
C GLU A 69 -4.11 -2.78 1.59
N PRO A 70 -3.64 -1.52 1.64
CA PRO A 70 -2.82 -0.93 0.57
C PRO A 70 -1.44 -1.57 0.39
N GLY A 71 -0.91 -2.24 1.42
CA GLY A 71 0.38 -2.92 1.41
C GLY A 71 0.34 -4.32 0.80
N VAL A 72 -0.82 -4.86 0.41
CA VAL A 72 -0.92 -6.16 -0.26
C VAL A 72 -0.11 -6.12 -1.57
N ILE A 73 0.74 -7.11 -1.79
CA ILE A 73 1.51 -7.26 -3.03
C ILE A 73 0.60 -7.82 -4.13
N ASN A 74 0.74 -7.35 -5.39
CA ASN A 74 -0.06 -7.86 -6.51
C ASN A 74 -0.02 -9.38 -6.61
N ALA A 75 1.19 -9.98 -6.56
CA ALA A 75 1.33 -11.44 -6.58
C ALA A 75 0.58 -12.16 -5.46
N VAL A 76 0.45 -11.56 -4.27
CA VAL A 76 -0.32 -12.15 -3.16
C VAL A 76 -1.80 -12.12 -3.49
N LEU A 77 -2.33 -10.99 -3.97
CA LEU A 77 -3.71 -10.90 -4.41
C LEU A 77 -4.00 -11.86 -5.58
N SER A 78 -3.15 -11.87 -6.60
CA SER A 78 -3.29 -12.74 -7.78
C SER A 78 -3.35 -14.22 -7.41
N ARG A 79 -2.51 -14.68 -6.46
CA ARG A 79 -2.56 -16.06 -5.96
C ARG A 79 -3.87 -16.33 -5.20
N ALA A 80 -4.26 -15.43 -4.30
CA ALA A 80 -5.48 -15.60 -3.50
C ALA A 80 -6.75 -15.65 -4.37
N VAL A 81 -6.88 -14.79 -5.38
CA VAL A 81 -8.03 -14.84 -6.29
C VAL A 81 -8.00 -16.05 -7.22
N ASN A 82 -6.82 -16.59 -7.53
CA ASN A 82 -6.67 -17.78 -8.35
C ASN A 82 -7.23 -19.04 -7.69
N GLU A 83 -7.21 -19.12 -6.35
CA GLU A 83 -7.86 -20.19 -5.59
C GLU A 83 -9.39 -20.24 -5.84
N HIS A 84 -9.98 -19.14 -6.30
CA HIS A 84 -11.38 -19.03 -6.69
C HIS A 84 -11.61 -19.13 -8.21
N GLY A 85 -10.60 -19.51 -8.99
CA GLY A 85 -10.65 -19.53 -10.45
C GLY A 85 -10.70 -18.14 -11.10
N LEU A 86 -10.36 -17.10 -10.35
CA LEU A 86 -10.30 -15.71 -10.82
C LEU A 86 -8.86 -15.28 -11.11
N TYR A 87 -8.73 -14.11 -11.73
CA TYR A 87 -7.45 -13.50 -12.09
C TYR A 87 -7.51 -12.01 -11.80
N TYR A 88 -6.43 -11.47 -11.22
CA TYR A 88 -6.25 -10.04 -11.02
C TYR A 88 -5.43 -9.48 -12.20
N PRO A 89 -6.04 -8.71 -13.13
CA PRO A 89 -5.40 -8.35 -14.40
C PRO A 89 -4.15 -7.47 -14.34
N PRO A 90 -4.01 -6.53 -13.38
CA PRO A 90 -2.82 -5.69 -13.30
C PRO A 90 -1.53 -6.48 -13.03
N ASP A 91 -0.73 -6.63 -14.08
CA ASP A 91 0.55 -7.36 -14.09
C ASP A 91 1.72 -6.46 -14.56
N PRO A 92 2.09 -5.42 -13.80
CA PRO A 92 3.26 -4.60 -14.12
C PRO A 92 4.55 -5.42 -14.01
N SER A 93 5.66 -4.97 -14.61
CA SER A 93 6.96 -5.67 -14.49
C SER A 93 7.44 -5.90 -13.05
N SER A 94 6.90 -5.15 -12.09
CA SER A 94 7.19 -5.29 -10.65
C SER A 94 6.12 -6.02 -9.86
N TRP A 95 5.15 -6.70 -10.49
CA TRP A 95 3.98 -7.33 -9.83
C TRP A 95 4.33 -8.29 -8.68
N GLU A 96 5.50 -8.93 -8.71
CA GLU A 96 5.98 -9.77 -7.61
C GLU A 96 6.30 -9.00 -6.32
N THR A 97 6.40 -7.67 -6.40
CA THR A 97 6.85 -6.81 -5.30
C THR A 97 6.01 -5.54 -5.12
N CYS A 98 5.38 -5.00 -6.17
CA CYS A 98 4.58 -3.79 -6.06
C CYS A 98 3.32 -4.04 -5.22
N THR A 99 2.94 -3.02 -4.46
CA THR A 99 1.78 -3.06 -3.56
C THR A 99 0.56 -2.46 -4.25
N ILE A 100 -0.65 -2.93 -3.93
CA ILE A 100 -1.91 -2.43 -4.48
C ILE A 100 -2.05 -0.91 -4.33
N GLY A 101 -1.77 -0.37 -3.13
CA GLY A 101 -1.83 1.07 -2.89
C GLY A 101 -0.78 1.86 -3.69
N GLY A 102 0.36 1.24 -3.99
CA GLY A 102 1.41 1.84 -4.81
C GLY A 102 1.12 1.83 -6.31
N ASN A 103 0.20 0.98 -6.78
CA ASN A 103 -0.26 1.01 -8.17
C ASN A 103 -1.35 2.07 -8.42
N ILE A 104 -2.05 2.48 -7.36
CA ILE A 104 -3.15 3.46 -7.43
C ILE A 104 -2.61 4.90 -7.33
N GLY A 105 -1.57 5.12 -6.52
CA GLY A 105 -0.96 6.44 -6.28
C GLY A 105 0.13 6.79 -7.29
#